data_AF-A0AA38KQM8-F1
#
_entry.id   AF-A0AA38KQM8-F1
#
_cell.length_a   1.000
_cell.length_b   1.000
_cell.length_c   1.000
_cell.angle_alpha   90.00
_cell.angle_beta   90.00
_cell.angle_gamma   90.00
#
_symmetry.space_group_name_H-M   'P 1'
#
loop_
_entity.id
_entity.type
_entity.pdbx_description
1 polymer ?
#
loop_
_entity_poly.entity_id
_entity_poly.type
_entity_poly.pdbx_seq_one_letter_code
_entity_poly.pdbx_strand_id
1 'polypeptide(L)'
;MRFAILVLLSAVCGASAEAIESLLRRGSTSQVCACISGDLRLDSFYGGRKVTAGTLEESCICESDVTTFVTSSSACKNGIGMVGRAIIEIIIAEMITSCSNKKTCTFPDHSTPACTSSNKCGFSCGDGYSLVTKNGQSTCTCASPKSVCNGKCSSTCPSARSLPEKRNHLHWGQQTQRVCRPGWVACGIAGGGLRQWECIDIKSDLESCGGCPMDVISSDGSPGHGVDCTTISGVSDVSCVSGHCAVEKCMPGYTLSGNGRHCDLEENISTTQRIHYPDDTHKGTLSEKIVAAAAAFGLEHLSFSE
;
A
#
# COMPACT_ATOMS: atom_id res chain seq x y z
N MET A 1 41.62 13.91 42.74
CA MET A 1 40.23 14.16 43.17
C MET A 1 39.64 15.12 42.13
N ARG A 2 38.83 14.63 41.17
CA ARG A 2 37.35 14.77 41.07
C ARG A 2 36.91 16.25 41.17
N PHE A 3 36.20 16.89 40.23
CA PHE A 3 34.98 16.54 39.49
C PHE A 3 34.95 17.35 38.15
N ALA A 4 34.75 16.76 36.97
CA ALA A 4 33.49 16.30 36.33
C ALA A 4 32.52 17.44 35.94
N ILE A 5 32.53 17.82 34.65
CA ILE A 5 31.60 18.73 33.97
C ILE A 5 30.46 17.89 33.37
N LEU A 6 29.21 18.22 33.71
CA LEU A 6 27.99 17.68 33.09
C LEU A 6 27.41 18.74 32.15
N VAL A 7 27.53 18.51 30.84
CA VAL A 7 26.73 19.18 29.80
C VAL A 7 25.68 18.16 29.36
N LEU A 8 24.42 18.40 29.71
CA LEU A 8 23.30 17.59 29.24
C LEU A 8 22.91 18.00 27.81
N LEU A 9 22.89 16.99 26.95
CA LEU A 9 22.43 17.00 25.57
C LEU A 9 20.94 17.33 25.49
N SER A 10 20.58 18.38 24.74
CA SER A 10 19.27 18.47 24.08
C SER A 10 19.40 17.89 22.67
N ALA A 11 19.17 16.59 22.56
CA ALA A 11 18.97 15.90 21.28
C ALA A 11 17.47 15.68 21.06
N VAL A 12 17.09 15.65 19.78
CA VAL A 12 15.83 15.20 19.19
C VAL A 12 14.74 16.28 18.99
N CYS A 13 14.66 16.78 17.75
CA CYS A 13 13.52 16.53 16.85
C CYS A 13 13.81 17.17 15.48
N GLY A 14 14.47 16.41 14.60
CA GLY A 14 14.79 16.84 13.23
C GLY A 14 14.88 15.65 12.29
N ALA A 15 13.92 14.73 12.37
CA ALA A 15 13.87 13.57 11.49
C ALA A 15 12.44 13.41 10.95
N SER A 16 12.07 14.27 10.02
CA SER A 16 10.84 14.06 9.23
C SER A 16 10.86 14.69 7.83
N ALA A 17 11.84 15.54 7.48
CA ALA A 17 11.98 16.06 6.11
C ALA A 17 12.93 15.20 5.23
N GLU A 18 14.05 14.71 5.79
CA GLU A 18 15.07 14.00 5.01
C GLU A 18 14.63 12.59 4.56
N ALA A 19 13.78 11.92 5.35
CA ALA A 19 13.29 10.58 5.02
C ALA A 19 12.32 10.60 3.82
N ILE A 20 11.50 11.64 3.67
CA ILE A 20 10.58 11.80 2.54
C ILE A 20 11.36 12.21 1.27
N GLU A 21 12.40 13.05 1.42
CA GLU A 21 13.27 13.43 0.31
C GLU A 21 14.09 12.24 -0.21
N SER A 22 14.51 11.32 0.67
CA SER A 22 15.23 10.10 0.27
C SER A 22 14.36 9.09 -0.49
N LEU A 23 13.05 9.05 -0.24
CA LEU A 23 12.10 8.18 -0.94
C LEU A 23 11.78 8.69 -2.36
N LEU A 24 11.97 9.98 -2.63
CA LEU A 24 11.92 10.56 -3.99
C LEU A 24 13.25 10.45 -4.75
N ARG A 25 14.35 10.06 -4.10
CA ARG A 25 15.72 9.97 -4.68
C ARG A 25 16.14 8.58 -5.13
N ARG A 26 15.26 7.58 -5.13
CA ARG A 26 15.56 6.28 -5.75
C ARG A 26 15.55 6.43 -7.27
N GLY A 27 16.68 6.88 -7.82
CA GLY A 27 17.02 6.86 -9.25
C GLY A 27 17.41 8.19 -9.89
N SER A 28 17.35 9.31 -9.16
CA SER A 28 17.84 10.59 -9.68
C SER A 28 19.37 10.66 -9.74
N THR A 29 19.91 11.24 -10.82
CA THR A 29 21.35 11.46 -10.99
C THR A 29 21.67 12.95 -10.89
N SER A 30 22.69 13.30 -10.10
CA SER A 30 23.15 14.68 -9.98
C SER A 30 24.49 14.86 -10.68
N GLN A 31 24.62 15.90 -11.50
CA GLN A 31 25.85 16.21 -12.25
C GLN A 31 25.96 17.70 -12.54
N VAL A 32 27.15 18.17 -12.89
CA VAL A 32 27.38 19.57 -13.28
C VAL A 32 27.13 19.76 -14.78
N CYS A 33 26.44 20.84 -15.12
CA CYS A 33 26.19 21.28 -16.48
C CYS A 33 26.57 22.75 -16.63
N ALA A 34 27.22 23.10 -17.75
CA ALA A 34 27.66 24.46 -18.04
C ALA A 34 27.66 24.72 -19.55
N CYS A 35 27.72 26.01 -19.93
CA CYS A 35 27.96 26.38 -21.33
C CYS A 35 29.37 26.92 -21.45
N ILE A 36 30.22 26.18 -22.16
CA ILE A 36 31.62 26.52 -22.39
C ILE A 36 31.78 27.19 -23.75
N SER A 37 32.72 28.14 -23.83
CA SER A 37 33.12 28.80 -25.06
C SER A 37 34.56 29.30 -24.91
N GLY A 38 35.23 29.53 -26.04
CA GLY A 38 36.59 30.07 -26.09
C GLY A 38 37.64 29.07 -26.56
N ASP A 39 38.91 29.44 -26.43
CA ASP A 39 40.02 28.67 -26.98
C ASP A 39 40.33 27.40 -26.18
N LEU A 40 40.43 26.27 -26.86
CA LEU A 40 40.94 25.02 -26.29
C LEU A 40 42.47 25.09 -26.26
N ARG A 41 43.01 25.58 -25.14
CA ARG A 41 44.45 25.78 -24.92
C ARG A 41 45.10 24.52 -24.35
N LEU A 42 46.26 24.17 -24.89
CA LEU A 42 47.09 23.02 -24.49
C LEU A 42 48.45 23.46 -23.93
N ASP A 43 48.57 24.72 -23.50
CA ASP A 43 49.83 25.36 -23.10
C ASP A 43 50.61 24.53 -22.05
N SER A 44 49.89 23.96 -21.08
CA SER A 44 50.45 23.13 -20.01
C SER A 44 51.15 21.85 -20.50
N PHE A 45 50.76 21.33 -21.68
CA PHE A 45 51.34 20.12 -22.27
C PHE A 45 52.56 20.40 -23.16
N TYR A 46 52.78 21.67 -23.51
CA TYR A 46 53.89 22.11 -24.36
C TYR A 46 54.84 23.06 -23.63
N GLY A 47 54.99 22.89 -22.31
CA GLY A 47 55.96 23.65 -21.51
C GLY A 47 55.68 25.16 -21.48
N GLY A 48 54.40 25.56 -21.48
CA GLY A 48 53.98 26.96 -21.45
C GLY A 48 53.99 27.66 -22.82
N ARG A 49 54.36 26.95 -23.90
CA ARG A 49 54.18 27.47 -25.26
C ARG A 49 52.69 27.62 -25.55
N LYS A 50 52.29 28.76 -26.13
CA LYS A 50 50.90 29.01 -26.52
C LYS A 50 50.51 28.06 -27.65
N VAL A 51 49.73 27.04 -27.33
CA VAL A 51 49.25 26.03 -28.28
C VAL A 51 47.73 25.93 -28.15
N THR A 52 47.03 26.25 -29.23
CA THR A 52 45.56 26.21 -29.29
C THR A 52 45.13 25.16 -30.30
N ALA A 53 44.30 24.20 -29.86
CA ALA A 53 43.75 23.15 -30.74
C ALA A 53 42.60 23.65 -31.62
N GLY A 54 41.91 24.69 -31.16
CA GLY A 54 40.84 25.37 -31.87
C GLY A 54 40.01 26.23 -30.91
N THR A 55 39.00 26.91 -31.43
CA THR A 55 38.04 27.68 -30.65
C THR A 55 36.74 26.90 -30.53
N LEU A 56 36.21 26.82 -29.31
CA LEU A 56 34.91 26.23 -29.00
C LEU A 56 33.81 27.28 -29.15
N GLU A 57 32.85 27.00 -30.02
CA GLU A 57 31.58 27.72 -30.06
C GLU A 57 30.80 27.50 -28.76
N GLU A 58 29.88 28.40 -28.42
CA GLU A 58 29.07 28.30 -27.20
C GLU A 58 28.28 26.99 -27.18
N SER A 59 28.75 26.05 -26.36
CA SER A 59 28.22 24.70 -26.28
C SER A 59 27.84 24.37 -24.85
N CYS A 60 26.59 24.00 -24.64
CA CYS A 60 26.03 23.66 -23.34
C CYS A 60 26.07 22.15 -23.13
N ILE A 61 26.83 21.70 -22.13
CA ILE A 61 27.22 20.29 -21.95
C ILE A 61 27.15 19.94 -20.46
N CYS A 62 26.76 18.71 -20.16
CA CYS A 62 26.84 18.12 -18.82
C CYS A 62 28.00 17.12 -18.74
N GLU A 63 28.47 16.82 -17.54
CA GLU A 63 29.59 15.88 -17.31
C GLU A 63 29.40 14.52 -18.02
N SER A 64 28.18 13.98 -18.03
CA SER A 64 27.87 12.72 -18.72
C SER A 64 27.97 12.77 -20.25
N ASP A 65 27.93 13.96 -20.85
CA ASP A 65 27.97 14.16 -22.31
C ASP A 65 29.37 14.50 -22.84
N VAL A 66 30.37 14.67 -21.97
CA VAL A 66 31.75 15.07 -22.32
C VAL A 66 32.33 14.18 -23.42
N THR A 67 32.21 12.88 -23.24
CA THR A 67 32.66 11.85 -24.19
C THR A 67 32.09 12.08 -25.59
N THR A 68 30.78 12.29 -25.69
CA THR A 68 30.08 12.53 -26.96
C THR A 68 30.53 13.85 -27.58
N PHE A 69 30.61 14.91 -26.78
CA PHE A 69 31.04 16.23 -27.24
C PHE A 69 32.47 16.25 -27.79
N VAL A 70 33.41 15.62 -27.09
CA VAL A 70 34.81 15.55 -27.51
C VAL A 70 34.95 14.85 -28.86
N THR A 71 34.09 13.87 -29.15
CA THR A 71 34.07 13.17 -30.44
C THR A 71 33.30 13.88 -31.54
N SER A 72 32.51 14.92 -31.25
CA SER A 72 31.76 15.67 -32.26
C SER A 72 32.45 16.99 -32.62
N SER A 73 33.04 17.69 -31.64
CA SER A 73 33.70 19.00 -31.80
C SER A 73 35.00 18.93 -32.62
N SER A 74 35.13 19.83 -33.60
CA SER A 74 36.33 19.94 -34.45
C SER A 74 37.57 20.37 -33.67
N ALA A 75 37.44 21.35 -32.77
CA ALA A 75 38.54 21.79 -31.89
C ALA A 75 39.00 20.64 -30.98
N CYS A 76 38.05 19.86 -30.44
CA CYS A 76 38.38 18.69 -29.63
C CYS A 76 39.10 17.63 -30.46
N LYS A 77 38.60 17.30 -31.66
CA LYS A 77 39.25 16.34 -32.58
C LYS A 77 40.70 16.72 -32.92
N ASN A 78 40.95 18.00 -33.18
CA ASN A 78 42.31 18.51 -33.39
C ASN A 78 43.18 18.27 -32.14
N GLY A 79 42.66 18.62 -30.96
CA GLY A 79 43.35 18.39 -29.69
C GLY A 79 43.64 16.91 -29.40
N ILE A 80 42.71 16.01 -29.77
CA ILE A 80 42.92 14.56 -29.66
C ILE A 80 44.13 14.13 -30.49
N GLY A 81 44.29 14.67 -31.70
CA GLY A 81 45.46 14.40 -32.55
C GLY A 81 46.79 14.90 -31.97
N MET A 82 46.75 15.82 -30.99
CA MET A 82 47.93 16.44 -30.38
C MET A 82 48.33 15.79 -29.05
N VAL A 83 47.36 15.55 -28.16
CA VAL A 83 47.60 15.09 -26.78
C VAL A 83 46.81 13.83 -26.41
N GLY A 84 45.96 13.32 -27.31
CA GLY A 84 45.14 12.13 -27.06
C GLY A 84 43.80 12.42 -26.39
N ARG A 85 42.89 11.45 -26.49
CA ARG A 85 41.48 11.60 -26.11
C ARG A 85 41.25 11.82 -24.61
N ALA A 86 41.87 10.99 -23.77
CA ALA A 86 41.66 11.06 -22.33
C ALA A 86 42.05 12.42 -21.74
N ILE A 87 43.10 13.05 -22.29
CA ILE A 87 43.54 14.38 -21.87
C ILE A 87 42.49 15.44 -22.24
N ILE A 88 41.95 15.40 -23.47
CA ILE A 88 40.91 16.34 -23.89
C ILE A 88 39.63 16.17 -23.06
N GLU A 89 39.22 14.95 -22.74
CA GLU A 89 38.05 14.71 -21.87
C GLU A 89 38.24 15.33 -20.48
N ILE A 90 39.44 15.24 -19.89
CA ILE A 90 39.76 15.89 -18.60
C ILE A 90 39.69 17.42 -18.72
N ILE A 91 40.31 18.01 -19.76
CA ILE A 91 40.31 19.47 -19.96
C ILE A 91 38.88 19.99 -20.11
N ILE A 92 38.05 19.31 -20.90
CA ILE A 92 36.65 19.72 -21.10
C ILE A 92 35.84 19.58 -19.80
N ALA A 93 36.02 18.51 -19.03
CA ALA A 93 35.37 18.35 -17.73
C ALA A 93 35.80 19.46 -16.74
N GLU A 94 37.07 19.86 -16.76
CA GLU A 94 37.57 20.98 -15.96
C GLU A 94 36.96 22.31 -16.42
N MET A 95 36.86 22.55 -17.73
CA MET A 95 36.19 23.74 -18.26
C MET A 95 34.71 23.82 -17.84
N ILE A 96 34.00 22.68 -17.79
CA ILE A 96 32.61 22.63 -17.30
C ILE A 96 32.55 22.99 -15.82
N THR A 97 33.41 22.38 -15.00
CA THR A 97 33.41 22.57 -13.54
C THR A 97 34.01 23.91 -13.10
N SER A 98 34.83 24.57 -13.91
CA SER A 98 35.39 25.90 -13.66
C SER A 98 34.52 27.04 -14.22
N CYS A 99 33.55 26.73 -15.08
CA CYS A 99 32.73 27.73 -15.74
C CYS A 99 31.92 28.58 -14.74
N SER A 100 31.82 29.89 -15.00
CA SER A 100 31.07 30.83 -14.15
C SER A 100 29.56 30.60 -14.18
N ASN A 101 29.04 30.03 -15.28
CA ASN A 101 27.62 29.80 -15.50
C ASN A 101 27.17 28.35 -15.17
N LYS A 102 28.03 27.57 -14.50
CA LYS A 102 27.76 26.17 -14.16
C LYS A 102 26.58 26.03 -13.19
N LYS A 103 25.85 24.93 -13.31
CA LYS A 103 24.80 24.53 -12.38
C LYS A 103 24.93 23.05 -12.03
N THR A 104 24.73 22.73 -10.76
CA THR A 104 24.51 21.35 -10.32
C THR A 104 23.05 21.01 -10.57
N CYS A 105 22.83 20.05 -11.47
CA CYS A 105 21.52 19.63 -11.93
C CYS A 105 21.21 18.26 -11.34
N THR A 106 19.96 18.05 -10.92
CA THR A 106 19.45 16.74 -10.50
C THR A 106 18.40 16.30 -11.50
N PHE A 107 18.70 15.22 -12.20
CA PHE A 107 17.89 14.69 -13.29
C PHE A 107 17.02 13.54 -12.77
N PRO A 108 15.73 13.48 -13.13
CA PRO A 108 14.85 12.38 -12.77
C PRO A 108 15.24 11.09 -13.51
N ASP A 109 14.71 9.96 -13.08
CA ASP A 109 14.83 8.70 -13.81
C ASP A 109 14.33 8.81 -15.25
N HIS A 110 14.92 7.98 -16.12
CA HIS A 110 14.58 7.92 -17.55
C HIS A 110 14.67 9.28 -18.25
N SER A 111 15.60 10.13 -17.81
CA SER A 111 15.91 11.38 -18.48
C SER A 111 17.35 11.40 -18.96
N THR A 112 17.56 12.10 -20.07
CA THR A 112 18.87 12.42 -20.60
C THR A 112 19.06 13.93 -20.54
N PRO A 113 20.23 14.42 -20.10
CA PRO A 113 20.48 15.86 -20.07
C PRO A 113 20.30 16.50 -21.45
N ALA A 114 19.72 17.69 -21.45
CA ALA A 114 19.49 18.53 -22.62
C ALA A 114 19.85 19.97 -22.24
N CYS A 115 21.12 20.16 -21.93
CA CYS A 115 21.68 21.42 -21.46
C CYS A 115 21.55 22.49 -22.56
N THR A 116 21.04 23.67 -22.19
CA THR A 116 20.90 24.83 -23.09
C THR A 116 21.34 26.11 -22.40
N SER A 117 21.58 27.18 -23.18
CA SER A 117 22.00 28.47 -22.64
C SER A 117 20.94 29.10 -21.74
N SER A 118 19.65 28.83 -21.98
CA SER A 118 18.55 29.28 -21.12
C SER A 118 18.31 28.34 -19.93
N ASN A 119 18.43 27.03 -20.12
CA ASN A 119 18.21 26.02 -19.08
C ASN A 119 19.34 24.98 -19.04
N LYS A 120 20.28 25.16 -18.11
CA LYS A 120 21.42 24.25 -17.91
C LYS A 120 21.00 22.88 -17.37
N CYS A 121 19.87 22.83 -16.65
CA CYS A 121 19.29 21.61 -16.11
C CYS A 121 18.11 21.11 -16.96
N GLY A 122 18.05 21.51 -18.23
CA GLY A 122 17.11 20.95 -19.18
C GLY A 122 17.39 19.47 -19.38
N PHE A 123 16.33 18.70 -19.61
CA PHE A 123 16.42 17.27 -19.90
C PHE A 123 15.30 16.84 -20.84
N SER A 124 15.52 15.74 -21.52
CA SER A 124 14.53 15.04 -22.33
C SER A 124 14.22 13.69 -21.70
N CYS A 125 12.98 13.22 -21.86
CA CYS A 125 12.58 11.91 -21.37
C CYS A 125 12.90 10.83 -22.42
N GLY A 126 13.61 9.80 -21.99
CA GLY A 126 13.91 8.60 -22.76
C GLY A 126 12.87 7.50 -22.52
N ASP A 127 13.13 6.33 -23.11
CA ASP A 127 12.40 5.08 -22.79
C ASP A 127 10.86 5.16 -22.90
N GLY A 128 10.34 6.06 -23.74
CA GLY A 128 8.90 6.25 -23.95
C GLY A 128 8.19 7.05 -22.85
N TYR A 129 8.91 7.54 -21.84
CA TYR A 129 8.38 8.42 -20.82
C TYR A 129 8.10 9.81 -21.40
N SER A 130 7.16 10.52 -20.78
CA SER A 130 6.76 11.86 -21.20
C SER A 130 7.05 12.89 -20.12
N LEU A 131 7.46 14.08 -20.56
CA LEU A 131 7.71 15.21 -19.68
C LEU A 131 6.40 15.66 -19.04
N VAL A 132 6.37 15.70 -17.72
CA VAL A 132 5.24 16.22 -16.95
C VAL A 132 5.77 17.21 -15.93
N THR A 133 5.16 18.40 -15.89
CA THR A 133 5.50 19.44 -14.92
C THR A 133 4.40 19.49 -13.87
N LYS A 134 4.75 19.25 -12.61
CA LYS A 134 3.86 19.41 -11.45
C LYS A 134 4.47 20.43 -10.51
N ASN A 135 3.70 21.44 -10.13
CA ASN A 135 4.13 22.50 -9.20
C ASN A 135 5.46 23.17 -9.59
N GLY A 136 5.69 23.37 -10.89
CA GLY A 136 6.93 23.96 -11.41
C GLY A 136 8.14 23.02 -11.46
N GLN A 137 8.02 21.76 -11.00
CA GLN A 137 9.05 20.74 -11.14
C GLN A 137 8.72 19.80 -12.30
N SER A 138 9.62 19.71 -13.26
CA SER A 138 9.51 18.78 -14.38
C SER A 138 10.05 17.40 -14.00
N THR A 139 9.35 16.35 -14.41
CA THR A 139 9.77 14.95 -14.24
C THR A 139 9.35 14.11 -15.45
N CYS A 140 9.99 12.96 -15.64
CA CYS A 140 9.58 11.98 -16.65
C CYS A 140 8.58 11.00 -16.03
N THR A 141 7.41 10.85 -16.66
CA THR A 141 6.38 9.93 -16.16
C THR A 141 5.78 9.10 -17.29
N CYS A 142 5.40 7.87 -16.96
CA CYS A 142 4.64 7.01 -17.86
C CYS A 142 3.15 7.27 -17.64
N ALA A 143 2.57 8.15 -18.46
CA ALA A 143 1.17 8.52 -18.34
C ALA A 143 0.25 7.40 -18.86
N SER A 144 -0.90 7.22 -18.18
CA SER A 144 -1.99 6.36 -18.65
C SER A 144 -2.39 6.74 -20.09
N PRO A 145 -2.68 5.77 -20.98
CA PRO A 145 -2.89 4.33 -20.73
C PRO A 145 -1.63 3.45 -20.84
N LYS A 146 -0.43 4.03 -20.91
CA LYS A 146 0.82 3.26 -21.05
C LYS A 146 1.26 2.67 -19.71
N SER A 147 2.09 1.63 -19.76
CA SER A 147 2.67 0.97 -18.58
C SER A 147 4.19 0.84 -18.70
N VAL A 148 4.87 0.82 -17.55
CA VAL A 148 6.32 0.61 -17.49
C VAL A 148 6.61 -0.89 -17.53
N CYS A 149 7.37 -1.32 -18.54
CA CYS A 149 7.70 -2.71 -18.81
C CYS A 149 9.19 -2.84 -19.11
N ASN A 150 9.91 -3.59 -18.26
CA ASN A 150 11.37 -3.70 -18.30
C ASN A 150 12.08 -2.34 -18.37
N GLY A 151 11.61 -1.36 -17.59
CA GLY A 151 12.17 0.00 -17.56
C GLY A 151 11.75 0.91 -18.73
N LYS A 152 10.90 0.45 -19.65
CA LYS A 152 10.39 1.28 -20.77
C LYS A 152 8.88 1.52 -20.66
N CYS A 153 8.45 2.76 -20.85
CA CYS A 153 7.05 3.12 -20.94
C CYS A 153 6.50 2.82 -22.35
N SER A 154 5.59 1.86 -22.43
CA SER A 154 5.01 1.39 -23.70
C SER A 154 3.51 1.13 -23.57
N SER A 155 2.78 1.17 -24.68
CA SER A 155 1.40 0.68 -24.76
C SER A 155 1.32 -0.84 -24.87
N THR A 156 2.42 -1.49 -25.26
CA THR A 156 2.52 -2.94 -25.42
C THR A 156 3.69 -3.46 -24.59
N CYS A 157 3.43 -4.46 -23.77
CA CYS A 157 4.43 -5.09 -22.93
C CYS A 157 4.67 -6.52 -23.44
N PRO A 158 5.82 -6.83 -24.06
CA PRO A 158 6.06 -8.14 -24.68
C PRO A 158 6.07 -9.31 -23.68
N SER A 159 6.32 -9.03 -22.40
CA SER A 159 6.20 -9.99 -21.29
C SER A 159 4.83 -9.96 -20.60
N ALA A 160 3.93 -9.07 -21.02
CA ALA A 160 2.53 -9.26 -20.73
C ALA A 160 2.00 -10.38 -21.65
N ARG A 161 2.33 -11.64 -21.31
CA ARG A 161 1.18 -12.51 -21.03
C ARG A 161 0.36 -11.67 -20.08
N SER A 162 -0.83 -11.27 -20.50
CA SER A 162 -1.87 -10.96 -19.56
C SER A 162 -1.91 -12.13 -18.59
N LEU A 163 -1.13 -12.09 -17.50
CA LEU A 163 -1.62 -12.56 -16.23
C LEU A 163 -2.89 -11.75 -16.12
N PRO A 164 -4.08 -12.36 -16.31
CA PRO A 164 -5.32 -11.63 -16.42
C PRO A 164 -5.38 -10.71 -15.22
N GLU A 165 -5.22 -9.42 -15.50
CA GLU A 165 -5.22 -8.26 -14.61
C GLU A 165 -5.37 -8.66 -13.16
N LYS A 166 -4.29 -9.15 -12.51
CA LYS A 166 -4.28 -9.70 -11.13
C LYS A 166 -5.71 -9.91 -10.63
N ARG A 167 -6.48 -10.84 -11.27
CA ARG A 167 -7.97 -10.77 -11.31
C ARG A 167 -8.42 -10.28 -9.98
N ASN A 168 -8.87 -9.02 -9.94
CA ASN A 168 -9.27 -8.34 -8.72
C ASN A 168 -9.99 -9.42 -7.90
N HIS A 169 -9.56 -9.75 -6.67
CA HIS A 169 -10.12 -10.93 -6.00
C HIS A 169 -11.66 -10.88 -5.97
N LEU A 170 -12.20 -9.66 -5.97
CA LEU A 170 -13.59 -9.33 -6.31
C LEU A 170 -14.09 -9.86 -7.65
N HIS A 171 -13.40 -9.62 -8.76
CA HIS A 171 -13.77 -10.11 -10.10
C HIS A 171 -13.66 -11.64 -10.23
N TRP A 172 -12.66 -12.27 -9.58
CA TRP A 172 -12.59 -13.74 -9.50
C TRP A 172 -13.74 -14.29 -8.65
N GLY A 173 -13.96 -13.76 -7.45
CA GLY A 173 -15.03 -14.20 -6.56
C GLY A 173 -16.41 -14.03 -7.20
N GLN A 174 -16.69 -12.90 -7.86
CA GLN A 174 -17.94 -12.68 -8.60
C GLN A 174 -18.12 -13.62 -9.80
N GLN A 175 -17.04 -13.95 -10.52
CA GLN A 175 -17.11 -14.90 -11.63
C GLN A 175 -17.30 -16.34 -11.12
N THR A 176 -16.66 -16.70 -10.02
CA THR A 176 -16.78 -18.01 -9.36
C THR A 176 -18.19 -18.25 -8.84
N GLN A 177 -18.85 -17.23 -8.28
CA GLN A 177 -20.25 -17.35 -7.85
C GLN A 177 -21.20 -17.70 -9.00
N ARG A 178 -20.87 -17.33 -10.24
CA ARG A 178 -21.70 -17.63 -11.43
C ARG A 178 -21.52 -19.07 -11.96
N VAL A 179 -20.60 -19.85 -11.40
CA VAL A 179 -20.34 -21.24 -11.80
C VAL A 179 -21.34 -22.21 -11.16
N CYS A 180 -21.83 -21.88 -9.97
CA CYS A 180 -22.75 -22.74 -9.25
C CYS A 180 -24.12 -22.79 -9.92
N ARG A 181 -24.84 -23.89 -9.69
CA ARG A 181 -26.21 -24.07 -10.17
C ARG A 181 -27.11 -23.01 -9.53
N PRO A 182 -28.24 -22.64 -10.17
CA PRO A 182 -29.18 -21.71 -9.57
C PRO A 182 -29.59 -22.16 -8.15
N GLY A 183 -29.47 -21.25 -7.18
CA GLY A 183 -29.75 -21.51 -5.76
C GLY A 183 -28.56 -21.97 -4.92
N TRP A 184 -27.42 -22.27 -5.52
CA TRP A 184 -26.18 -22.68 -4.83
C TRP A 184 -25.18 -21.52 -4.79
N VAL A 185 -24.31 -21.53 -3.79
CA VAL A 185 -23.30 -20.48 -3.55
C VAL A 185 -21.91 -21.09 -3.54
N ALA A 186 -20.93 -20.43 -4.15
CA ALA A 186 -19.54 -20.85 -4.07
C ALA A 186 -18.94 -20.45 -2.72
N CYS A 187 -18.50 -21.43 -1.94
CA CYS A 187 -17.91 -21.24 -0.62
C CYS A 187 -16.44 -21.67 -0.60
N GLY A 188 -15.61 -20.93 0.13
CA GLY A 188 -14.20 -21.27 0.31
C GLY A 188 -14.02 -22.50 1.21
N ILE A 189 -12.99 -23.31 0.94
CA ILE A 189 -12.68 -24.49 1.75
C ILE A 189 -11.74 -24.09 2.90
N ALA A 190 -12.13 -24.38 4.15
CA ALA A 190 -11.31 -24.10 5.32
C ALA A 190 -9.97 -24.86 5.26
N GLY A 191 -8.85 -24.18 5.54
CA GLY A 191 -7.50 -24.74 5.37
C GLY A 191 -7.06 -24.89 3.91
N GLY A 192 -7.91 -24.53 2.95
CA GLY A 192 -7.60 -24.49 1.54
C GLY A 192 -6.89 -23.20 1.10
N GLY A 193 -6.24 -23.25 -0.07
CA GLY A 193 -5.64 -22.07 -0.70
C GLY A 193 -6.70 -21.11 -1.28
N LEU A 194 -6.26 -19.89 -1.63
CA LEU A 194 -7.09 -18.76 -2.13
C LEU A 194 -7.98 -19.03 -3.37
N ARG A 195 -7.95 -20.23 -3.94
CA ARG A 195 -8.72 -20.66 -5.11
C ARG A 195 -9.40 -22.01 -4.93
N GLN A 196 -9.40 -22.55 -3.71
CA GLN A 196 -10.10 -23.78 -3.37
C GLN A 196 -11.47 -23.42 -2.82
N TRP A 197 -12.49 -23.84 -3.55
CA TRP A 197 -13.89 -23.55 -3.28
C TRP A 197 -14.76 -24.68 -3.79
N GLU A 198 -15.97 -24.77 -3.27
CA GLU A 198 -16.99 -25.70 -3.71
C GLU A 198 -18.36 -25.01 -3.76
N CYS A 199 -19.29 -25.57 -4.54
CA CYS A 199 -20.67 -25.08 -4.55
C CYS A 199 -21.44 -25.75 -3.42
N ILE A 200 -22.08 -24.96 -2.57
CA ILE A 200 -22.89 -25.43 -1.44
C ILE A 200 -24.31 -24.86 -1.55
N ASP A 201 -25.31 -25.68 -1.22
CA ASP A 201 -26.68 -25.20 -1.02
C ASP A 201 -26.85 -24.70 0.41
N ILE A 202 -26.59 -23.41 0.61
CA ILE A 202 -26.67 -22.74 1.91
C ILE A 202 -28.08 -22.74 2.53
N LYS A 203 -29.10 -23.24 1.81
CA LYS A 203 -30.46 -23.36 2.33
C LYS A 203 -30.74 -24.67 3.05
N SER A 204 -29.93 -25.69 2.80
CA SER A 204 -30.13 -27.05 3.29
C SER A 204 -28.87 -27.70 3.87
N ASP A 205 -27.69 -27.15 3.59
CA ASP A 205 -26.43 -27.62 4.14
C ASP A 205 -26.29 -27.28 5.63
N LEU A 206 -25.90 -28.27 6.43
CA LEU A 206 -25.86 -28.17 7.89
C LEU A 206 -24.68 -27.33 8.39
N GLU A 207 -23.56 -27.39 7.67
CA GLU A 207 -22.27 -26.79 8.05
C GLU A 207 -22.11 -25.37 7.50
N SER A 208 -22.93 -25.02 6.49
CA SER A 208 -22.93 -23.75 5.77
C SER A 208 -24.33 -23.12 5.73
N CYS A 209 -25.07 -23.24 6.82
CA CYS A 209 -26.46 -22.82 6.84
C CYS A 209 -26.55 -21.29 6.82
N GLY A 210 -27.34 -20.75 5.87
CA GLY A 210 -27.58 -19.31 5.71
C GLY A 210 -26.45 -18.54 5.03
N GLY A 211 -25.31 -19.16 4.76
CA GLY A 211 -24.18 -18.52 4.08
C GLY A 211 -22.93 -19.40 4.04
N CYS A 212 -21.88 -18.93 3.38
CA CYS A 212 -20.61 -19.64 3.40
C CYS A 212 -19.89 -19.40 4.74
N PRO A 213 -19.28 -20.44 5.34
CA PRO A 213 -18.37 -20.27 6.49
C PRO A 213 -17.13 -19.46 6.12
N MET A 214 -16.67 -19.56 4.86
CA MET A 214 -15.59 -18.77 4.28
C MET A 214 -16.02 -18.20 2.93
N ASP A 215 -15.90 -16.89 2.74
CA ASP A 215 -16.26 -16.25 1.48
C ASP A 215 -15.13 -16.42 0.43
N VAL A 216 -15.51 -16.75 -0.81
CA VAL A 216 -14.59 -16.82 -1.97
C VAL A 216 -14.15 -15.45 -2.48
N ILE A 217 -14.84 -14.38 -2.07
CA ILE A 217 -14.57 -12.99 -2.46
C ILE A 217 -13.57 -12.34 -1.49
N SER A 218 -13.58 -12.74 -0.23
CA SER A 218 -12.73 -12.18 0.82
C SER A 218 -11.30 -12.67 0.72
N SER A 219 -10.42 -11.83 0.17
CA SER A 219 -8.98 -12.10 0.05
C SER A 219 -8.21 -11.96 1.37
N ASP A 220 -8.86 -11.50 2.43
CA ASP A 220 -8.29 -11.32 3.78
C ASP A 220 -8.56 -12.51 4.71
N GLY A 221 -9.29 -13.53 4.23
CA GLY A 221 -9.69 -14.68 5.05
C GLY A 221 -10.74 -14.34 6.10
N SER A 222 -11.50 -13.25 5.92
CA SER A 222 -12.61 -12.93 6.82
C SER A 222 -13.62 -14.09 6.87
N PRO A 223 -14.07 -14.52 8.06
CA PRO A 223 -15.15 -15.50 8.18
C PRO A 223 -16.38 -15.01 7.42
N GLY A 224 -17.03 -15.92 6.70
CA GLY A 224 -18.33 -15.65 6.10
C GLY A 224 -19.46 -15.75 7.13
N HIS A 225 -20.69 -15.51 6.70
CA HIS A 225 -21.87 -15.51 7.58
C HIS A 225 -22.54 -16.89 7.74
N GLY A 226 -21.95 -17.95 7.19
CA GLY A 226 -22.45 -19.31 7.33
C GLY A 226 -22.32 -19.84 8.76
N VAL A 227 -23.33 -20.59 9.19
CA VAL A 227 -23.35 -21.21 10.52
C VAL A 227 -23.36 -22.72 10.36
N ASP A 228 -22.49 -23.39 11.11
CA ASP A 228 -22.54 -24.83 11.33
C ASP A 228 -23.53 -25.12 12.46
N CYS A 229 -24.69 -25.66 12.11
CA CYS A 229 -25.76 -25.94 13.06
C CYS A 229 -25.40 -27.04 14.07
N THR A 230 -24.39 -27.88 13.79
CA THR A 230 -23.94 -28.93 14.72
C THR A 230 -23.16 -28.37 15.91
N THR A 231 -22.64 -27.15 15.79
CA THR A 231 -21.91 -26.47 16.86
C THR A 231 -22.82 -25.81 17.90
N ILE A 232 -24.15 -25.82 17.68
CA ILE A 232 -25.11 -25.29 18.65
C ILE A 232 -25.03 -26.13 19.93
N SER A 233 -24.85 -25.47 21.06
CA SER A 233 -24.68 -26.16 22.34
C SER A 233 -25.93 -26.94 22.75
N GLY A 234 -25.75 -28.18 23.19
CA GLY A 234 -26.83 -29.02 23.72
C GLY A 234 -27.74 -29.65 22.68
N VAL A 235 -27.46 -29.50 21.37
CA VAL A 235 -28.27 -30.11 20.32
C VAL A 235 -27.91 -31.58 20.10
N SER A 236 -28.92 -32.42 19.87
CA SER A 236 -28.76 -33.83 19.48
C SER A 236 -29.15 -34.06 18.03
N ASP A 237 -30.08 -33.27 17.49
CA ASP A 237 -30.54 -33.36 16.12
C ASP A 237 -30.91 -31.97 15.60
N VAL A 238 -30.39 -31.64 14.43
CA VAL A 238 -30.46 -30.32 13.81
C VAL A 238 -30.61 -30.45 12.30
N SER A 239 -31.28 -29.47 11.71
CA SER A 239 -31.42 -29.33 10.27
C SER A 239 -31.18 -27.89 9.84
N CYS A 240 -30.74 -27.71 8.59
CA CYS A 240 -30.78 -26.40 7.95
C CYS A 240 -32.04 -26.32 7.09
N VAL A 241 -32.94 -25.39 7.43
CA VAL A 241 -34.20 -25.20 6.71
C VAL A 241 -34.28 -23.77 6.22
N SER A 242 -34.27 -23.61 4.89
CA SER A 242 -34.34 -22.29 4.24
C SER A 242 -33.23 -21.32 4.69
N GLY A 243 -32.05 -21.85 5.03
CA GLY A 243 -30.91 -21.06 5.47
C GLY A 243 -30.94 -20.67 6.95
N HIS A 244 -31.76 -21.35 7.75
CA HIS A 244 -31.77 -21.20 9.20
C HIS A 244 -31.61 -22.55 9.89
N CYS A 245 -30.78 -22.58 10.93
CA CYS A 245 -30.69 -23.74 11.81
C CYS A 245 -32.03 -23.94 12.54
N ALA A 246 -32.56 -25.14 12.45
CA ALA A 246 -33.70 -25.62 13.20
C ALA A 246 -33.23 -26.78 14.08
N VAL A 247 -33.52 -26.70 15.37
CA VAL A 247 -33.19 -27.75 16.34
C VAL A 247 -34.41 -28.66 16.47
N GLU A 248 -34.25 -29.92 16.09
CA GLU A 248 -35.30 -30.93 16.16
C GLU A 248 -35.28 -31.64 17.53
N LYS A 249 -34.08 -31.83 18.10
CA LYS A 249 -33.91 -32.53 19.38
C LYS A 249 -32.72 -32.00 20.17
N CYS A 250 -32.93 -31.81 21.48
CA CYS A 250 -31.87 -31.52 22.43
C CYS A 250 -31.30 -32.79 23.08
N MET A 251 -30.05 -32.72 23.52
CA MET A 251 -29.44 -33.74 24.37
C MET A 251 -30.12 -33.81 25.75
N PRO A 252 -30.03 -34.92 26.48
CA PRO A 252 -30.56 -35.00 27.84
C PRO A 252 -30.02 -33.89 28.76
N GLY A 253 -30.90 -33.30 29.57
CA GLY A 253 -30.57 -32.16 30.43
C GLY A 253 -30.70 -30.79 29.73
N TYR A 254 -31.24 -30.77 28.51
CA TYR A 254 -31.54 -29.56 27.77
C TYR A 254 -32.97 -29.60 27.20
N THR A 255 -33.63 -28.44 27.16
CA THR A 255 -34.94 -28.21 26.55
C THR A 255 -34.84 -27.34 25.31
N LEU A 256 -35.69 -27.63 24.32
CA LEU A 256 -35.80 -26.84 23.10
C LEU A 256 -36.34 -25.43 23.42
N SER A 257 -35.63 -24.40 22.95
CA SER A 257 -36.06 -23.01 23.07
C SER A 257 -37.38 -22.75 22.34
N GLY A 258 -38.15 -21.77 22.80
CA GLY A 258 -39.44 -21.40 22.20
C GLY A 258 -39.36 -20.94 20.74
N ASN A 259 -38.18 -20.55 20.26
CA ASN A 259 -37.94 -20.20 18.85
C ASN A 259 -37.42 -21.38 17.99
N GLY A 260 -37.17 -22.55 18.60
CA GLY A 260 -36.66 -23.74 17.93
C GLY A 260 -35.22 -23.64 17.40
N ARG A 261 -34.41 -22.68 17.88
CA ARG A 261 -33.07 -22.39 17.34
C ARG A 261 -31.91 -22.74 18.27
N HIS A 262 -32.16 -23.04 19.54
CA HIS A 262 -31.15 -23.45 20.50
C HIS A 262 -31.75 -24.35 21.58
N CYS A 263 -30.86 -24.99 22.34
CA CYS A 263 -31.19 -25.80 23.50
C CYS A 263 -30.75 -25.08 24.78
N ASP A 264 -31.66 -24.95 25.73
CA ASP A 264 -31.40 -24.33 27.04
C ASP A 264 -31.24 -25.43 28.09
N LEU A 265 -30.33 -25.26 29.04
CA LEU A 265 -30.17 -26.22 30.14
C LEU A 265 -31.46 -26.31 30.95
N GLU A 266 -31.91 -27.55 31.21
CA GLU A 266 -32.95 -27.79 32.21
C GLU A 266 -32.37 -27.51 33.59
N GLU A 267 -32.73 -26.38 34.21
CA GLU A 267 -32.46 -26.18 35.62
C GLU A 267 -33.24 -27.22 36.43
N ASN A 268 -32.55 -28.26 36.88
CA ASN A 268 -33.08 -29.27 37.79
C ASN A 268 -33.38 -28.62 39.15
N ILE A 269 -34.55 -27.99 39.29
CA ILE A 269 -35.14 -27.77 40.60
C ILE A 269 -35.74 -29.10 41.04
N SER A 270 -34.96 -29.90 41.75
CA SER A 270 -35.48 -31.00 42.55
C SER A 270 -35.06 -30.87 44.01
N THR A 271 -36.05 -30.49 44.81
CA THR A 271 -36.22 -30.75 46.25
C THR A 271 -35.63 -29.74 47.23
N THR A 272 -36.44 -28.77 47.64
CA THR A 272 -36.59 -28.48 49.08
C THR A 272 -38.07 -28.53 49.44
N GLN A 273 -38.50 -29.75 49.79
CA GLN A 273 -39.29 -30.07 50.97
C GLN A 273 -40.56 -29.23 51.22
N ARG A 274 -41.71 -29.90 51.11
CA ARG A 274 -42.92 -29.56 51.88
C ARG A 274 -42.52 -29.39 53.36
N ILE A 275 -42.54 -28.17 53.86
CA ILE A 275 -42.92 -27.92 55.25
C ILE A 275 -44.31 -27.28 55.19
N HIS A 276 -45.23 -28.00 55.81
CA HIS A 276 -46.63 -27.66 55.95
C HIS A 276 -46.80 -26.88 57.25
N TYR A 277 -46.98 -25.55 57.22
CA TYR A 277 -47.68 -24.74 58.25
C TYR A 277 -47.62 -23.23 57.91
N PRO A 278 -48.61 -22.40 58.28
CA PRO A 278 -50.02 -22.41 57.93
C PRO A 278 -50.40 -21.13 57.16
N ASP A 279 -51.68 -21.08 56.77
CA ASP A 279 -52.42 -19.90 56.32
C ASP A 279 -52.27 -18.72 57.29
N ASP A 280 -51.90 -17.55 56.77
CA ASP A 280 -52.33 -16.27 57.34
C ASP A 280 -52.45 -15.24 56.20
N THR A 281 -53.70 -15.09 55.77
CA THR A 281 -54.32 -13.89 55.21
C THR A 281 -53.47 -12.63 55.26
N HIS A 282 -53.16 -12.03 54.09
CA HIS A 282 -53.33 -10.59 53.90
C HIS A 282 -53.44 -10.24 52.40
N LYS A 283 -54.63 -9.77 52.04
CA LYS A 283 -54.92 -9.07 50.78
C LYS A 283 -54.04 -7.83 50.69
N GLY A 284 -53.36 -7.63 49.57
CA GLY A 284 -52.61 -6.41 49.28
C GLY A 284 -52.28 -6.31 47.80
N THR A 285 -53.01 -5.45 47.10
CA THR A 285 -52.94 -5.20 45.67
C THR A 285 -51.64 -4.52 45.24
N LEU A 286 -51.30 -4.78 43.98
CA LEU A 286 -50.23 -4.25 43.14
C LEU A 286 -50.18 -2.71 43.09
N SER A 287 -49.73 -2.03 44.15
CA SER A 287 -49.51 -0.57 44.10
C SER A 287 -48.47 0.00 45.09
N GLU A 288 -47.73 -0.82 45.85
CA GLU A 288 -46.77 -0.31 46.84
C GLU A 288 -45.34 -0.88 46.76
N LYS A 289 -45.04 -1.77 45.80
CA LYS A 289 -43.66 -2.22 45.56
C LYS A 289 -42.83 -1.30 44.64
N ILE A 290 -43.42 -0.24 44.10
CA ILE A 290 -42.71 0.74 43.24
C ILE A 290 -41.95 1.80 44.06
N VAL A 291 -42.22 1.93 45.36
CA VAL A 291 -41.54 2.94 46.21
C VAL A 291 -40.30 2.39 46.95
N ALA A 292 -40.01 1.09 46.87
CA ALA A 292 -38.88 0.47 47.58
C ALA A 292 -37.66 0.11 46.69
N ALA A 293 -37.64 0.51 45.41
CA ALA A 293 -36.52 0.25 44.49
C ALA A 293 -35.78 1.51 44.02
N ALA A 294 -36.14 2.70 44.52
CA ALA A 294 -35.49 3.97 44.15
C ALA A 294 -34.42 4.46 45.16
N ALA A 295 -34.12 3.69 46.22
CA ALA A 295 -33.12 4.04 47.24
C ALA A 295 -31.84 3.19 47.20
N ALA A 296 -31.59 2.42 46.13
CA ALA A 296 -30.42 1.55 46.01
C ALA A 296 -29.38 1.98 44.95
N PHE A 297 -29.64 3.03 44.16
CA PHE A 297 -28.72 3.47 43.09
C PHE A 297 -28.64 4.99 42.99
N GLY A 298 -28.06 5.65 44.01
CA GLY A 298 -27.87 7.10 44.08
C GLY A 298 -27.42 7.74 42.76
N LEU A 299 -28.40 8.28 42.03
CA LEU A 299 -28.24 9.12 40.85
C LEU A 299 -29.08 10.38 41.12
N GLU A 300 -28.47 11.31 41.84
CA GLU A 300 -28.95 12.69 41.84
C GLU A 300 -28.69 13.29 40.46
N HIS A 301 -29.67 14.05 39.97
CA HIS A 301 -29.75 14.72 38.68
C HIS A 301 -30.20 13.84 37.52
N LEU A 302 -31.51 13.84 37.25
CA LEU A 302 -32.08 14.51 36.07
C LEU A 302 -33.60 14.63 36.25
N SER A 303 -34.06 15.87 36.31
CA SER A 303 -35.45 16.29 36.30
C SER A 303 -36.14 15.98 34.97
N PHE A 304 -37.35 15.44 35.03
CA PHE A 304 -38.34 15.61 33.96
C PHE A 304 -39.61 16.20 34.57
N SER A 305 -39.91 17.44 34.17
CA SER A 305 -41.23 18.05 34.29
C SER A 305 -42.19 17.38 33.30
N GLU A 306 -43.47 17.45 33.66
CA GLU A 306 -44.69 17.00 32.97
C GLU A 306 -44.72 17.14 31.44
#